data_AF-A0A967KKN8-F1
#
_entry.id   AF-A0A967KKN8-F1
#
_cell.length_a   1.000
_cell.length_b   1.000
_cell.length_c   1.000
_cell.angle_alpha   90.00
_cell.angle_beta   90.00
_cell.angle_gamma   90.00
#
_symmetry.space_group_name_H-M   'P 1'
#
loop_
_entity.id
_entity.type
_entity.pdbx_description
1 polymer ?
#
loop_
_entity_poly.entity_id
_entity_poly.type
_entity_poly.pdbx_seq_one_letter_code
_entity_poly.pdbx_strand_id
1 'polypeptide(L)'
;PGYVALRGTSMATPQAAGTACLFLQAKPELTPGEIKDALLETARDLNIPANDQGAGRVEVFKAFQLLTQSSPPEPPEPEPTPPPVEERKGCLASLFGR
;
A
#
# COMPACT_ATOMS: atom_id res chain seq x y z
N PRO A 1 -4.59 -37.36 21.10
CA PRO A 1 -3.60 -36.35 21.54
C PRO A 1 -2.65 -35.96 20.39
N GLY A 2 -2.49 -34.67 20.08
CA GLY A 2 -1.70 -34.19 18.94
C GLY A 2 -1.42 -32.68 18.90
N TYR A 3 -1.58 -31.98 20.02
CA TYR A 3 -1.34 -30.53 20.11
C TYR A 3 -0.17 -30.27 21.07
N VAL A 4 0.71 -29.34 20.68
CA VAL A 4 1.84 -28.87 21.49
C VAL A 4 1.94 -27.36 21.40
N ALA A 5 2.27 -26.71 22.51
CA ALA A 5 2.53 -25.27 22.54
C ALA A 5 3.97 -25.00 22.09
N LEU A 6 4.13 -24.22 21.03
CA LEU A 6 5.43 -23.79 20.48
C LEU A 6 5.53 -22.27 20.50
N ARG A 7 6.76 -21.74 20.46
CA ARG A 7 7.05 -20.29 20.52
C ARG A 7 8.16 -19.96 19.53
N GLY A 8 8.08 -18.79 18.91
CA GLY A 8 9.11 -18.29 17.98
C GLY A 8 8.51 -17.48 16.84
N THR A 9 9.35 -16.76 16.11
CA THR A 9 8.94 -16.01 14.90
C THR A 9 8.41 -16.94 13.82
N SER A 10 8.88 -18.19 13.77
CA SER A 10 8.32 -19.26 12.93
C SER A 10 6.85 -19.54 13.20
N MET A 11 6.33 -19.25 14.41
CA MET A 11 4.91 -19.33 14.73
C MET A 11 4.18 -18.01 14.49
N ALA A 12 4.87 -16.88 14.33
CA ALA A 12 4.26 -15.63 13.89
C ALA A 12 4.05 -15.61 12.36
N THR A 13 4.98 -16.20 11.60
CA THR A 13 4.92 -16.31 10.14
C THR A 13 3.62 -16.94 9.62
N PRO A 14 3.17 -18.12 10.07
CA PRO A 14 1.92 -18.71 9.59
C PRO A 14 0.69 -17.89 9.98
N GLN A 15 0.72 -17.15 11.08
CA GLN A 15 -0.35 -16.22 11.47
C GLN A 15 -0.46 -15.06 10.48
N ALA A 16 0.67 -14.47 10.08
CA ALA A 16 0.71 -13.41 9.07
C ALA A 16 0.27 -13.93 7.68
N ALA A 17 0.76 -15.10 7.28
CA ALA A 17 0.37 -15.73 6.01
C ALA A 17 -1.13 -16.09 5.98
N GLY A 18 -1.66 -16.64 7.07
CA GLY A 18 -3.09 -16.94 7.20
C GLY A 18 -3.96 -15.68 7.15
N THR A 19 -3.49 -14.58 7.75
CA THR A 19 -4.17 -13.28 7.69
C THR A 19 -4.26 -12.76 6.25
N ALA A 20 -3.14 -12.79 5.51
CA ALA A 20 -3.14 -12.41 4.09
C ALA A 20 -4.06 -13.31 3.26
N CYS A 21 -4.10 -14.62 3.54
CA CYS A 21 -5.02 -15.55 2.91
C CYS A 21 -6.50 -15.17 3.12
N LEU A 22 -6.87 -14.78 4.36
CA LEU A 22 -8.23 -14.33 4.66
C LEU A 22 -8.60 -13.05 3.89
N PHE A 23 -7.67 -12.12 3.74
CA PHE A 23 -7.92 -10.90 2.95
C PHE A 23 -8.12 -11.22 1.47
N LEU A 24 -7.27 -12.07 0.89
CA LEU A 24 -7.41 -12.53 -0.49
C LEU A 24 -8.67 -13.37 -0.71
N GLN A 25 -9.11 -14.13 0.30
CA GLN A 25 -10.37 -14.87 0.23
C GLN A 25 -11.57 -13.92 0.11
N ALA A 26 -11.51 -12.76 0.78
CA ALA A 26 -12.58 -11.78 0.76
C ALA A 26 -12.52 -10.83 -0.45
N LYS A 27 -11.31 -10.44 -0.87
CA LYS A 27 -11.03 -9.55 -2.01
C LYS A 27 -9.84 -10.09 -2.82
N PRO A 28 -10.08 -10.97 -3.80
CA PRO A 28 -9.03 -11.61 -4.60
C PRO A 28 -8.17 -10.65 -5.42
N GLU A 29 -8.67 -9.45 -5.67
CA GLU A 29 -8.00 -8.38 -6.41
C GLU A 29 -6.88 -7.68 -5.62
N LEU A 30 -6.80 -7.89 -4.30
CA LEU A 30 -5.79 -7.25 -3.47
C LEU A 30 -4.38 -7.65 -3.86
N THR A 31 -3.52 -6.66 -3.99
CA THR A 31 -2.09 -6.85 -4.23
C THR A 31 -1.35 -7.16 -2.92
N PRO A 32 -0.19 -7.83 -2.99
CA PRO A 32 0.66 -8.01 -1.81
C PRO A 32 1.10 -6.69 -1.15
N GLY A 33 1.19 -5.61 -1.94
CA GLY A 33 1.50 -4.26 -1.45
C GLY A 33 0.39 -3.73 -0.55
N GLU A 34 -0.85 -3.71 -1.04
CA GLU A 34 -2.02 -3.25 -0.27
C GLU A 34 -2.21 -4.05 1.02
N ILE A 35 -2.01 -5.37 0.97
CA ILE A 35 -2.09 -6.22 2.16
C ILE A 35 -1.00 -5.84 3.17
N LYS A 36 0.23 -5.65 2.71
CA LYS A 36 1.34 -5.25 3.57
C LYS A 36 1.07 -3.90 4.21
N ASP A 37 0.65 -2.91 3.43
CA ASP A 37 0.42 -1.56 3.90
C ASP A 37 -0.72 -1.53 4.93
N ALA A 38 -1.83 -2.21 4.64
CA ALA A 38 -2.92 -2.33 5.60
C ALA A 38 -2.49 -2.98 6.93
N LEU A 39 -1.63 -4.01 6.89
CA LEU A 39 -1.10 -4.65 8.10
C LEU A 39 -0.19 -3.70 8.90
N LEU A 40 0.63 -2.91 8.22
CA LEU A 40 1.55 -1.96 8.88
C LEU A 40 0.81 -0.75 9.46
N GLU A 41 -0.12 -0.16 8.70
CA GLU A 41 -0.87 1.03 9.11
C GLU A 41 -1.83 0.78 10.27
N THR A 42 -2.38 -0.44 10.33
CA THR A 42 -3.36 -0.79 11.35
C THR A 42 -2.74 -1.47 12.57
N ALA A 43 -1.44 -1.75 12.53
CA ALA A 43 -0.72 -2.37 13.64
C ALA A 43 -0.88 -1.57 14.94
N ARG A 44 -1.01 -2.29 16.05
CA ARG A 44 -1.04 -1.72 17.39
C ARG A 44 0.37 -1.65 17.95
N ASP A 45 0.86 -0.44 18.19
CA ASP A 45 2.11 -0.22 18.92
C ASP A 45 2.04 -0.81 20.34
N LEU A 46 3.06 -1.61 20.69
CA LEU A 46 3.21 -2.24 22.00
C LEU A 46 4.12 -1.43 22.94
N ASN A 47 4.56 -0.24 22.53
CA ASN A 47 5.52 0.62 23.23
C ASN A 47 6.87 -0.08 23.50
N ILE A 48 7.36 -0.86 22.53
CA ILE A 48 8.70 -1.48 22.57
C ILE A 48 9.56 -0.96 21.40
N PRO A 49 10.89 -1.18 21.39
CA PRO A 49 11.73 -0.67 20.31
C PRO A 49 11.24 -1.14 18.93
N ALA A 50 11.24 -0.24 17.95
CA ALA A 50 10.76 -0.54 16.59
C ALA A 50 11.53 -1.71 15.94
N ASN A 51 12.79 -1.92 16.31
CA ASN A 51 13.59 -3.05 15.83
C ASN A 51 13.11 -4.42 16.37
N ASP A 52 12.34 -4.42 17.46
CA ASP A 52 11.80 -5.65 18.08
C ASP A 52 10.38 -5.97 17.60
N GLN A 53 9.54 -4.94 17.39
CA GLN A 53 8.13 -5.10 17.01
C GLN A 53 7.77 -4.75 15.57
N GLY A 54 8.67 -4.10 14.83
CA GLY A 54 8.34 -3.47 13.55
C GLY A 54 7.29 -2.37 13.73
N ALA A 55 6.22 -2.42 12.95
CA ALA A 55 5.07 -1.51 13.08
C ALA A 55 4.18 -1.80 14.31
N GLY A 56 4.39 -2.94 14.98
CA GLY A 56 3.60 -3.36 16.14
C GLY A 56 2.83 -4.66 15.91
N ARG A 57 1.88 -4.93 16.81
CA ARG A 57 1.03 -6.13 16.76
C ARG A 57 -0.03 -6.01 15.68
N VAL A 58 -0.15 -7.01 14.82
CA VAL A 58 -1.18 -7.11 13.79
C VAL A 58 -2.59 -6.99 14.38
N GLU A 59 -3.42 -6.11 13.79
CA GLU A 59 -4.85 -5.95 14.08
C GLU A 59 -5.68 -6.36 12.84
N VAL A 60 -5.92 -7.66 12.71
CA VAL A 60 -6.55 -8.27 11.52
C VAL A 60 -7.86 -7.61 11.12
N PHE A 61 -8.74 -7.34 12.10
CA PHE A 61 -10.05 -6.77 11.83
C PHE A 61 -9.97 -5.32 11.34
N LYS A 62 -9.06 -4.53 11.91
CA LYS A 62 -8.84 -3.13 11.49
C LYS A 62 -8.23 -3.08 10.09
N ALA A 63 -7.25 -3.95 9.79
CA ALA A 63 -6.70 -4.11 8.45
C ALA A 63 -7.79 -4.49 7.42
N PHE A 64 -8.65 -5.45 7.78
CA PHE A 64 -9.76 -5.86 6.90
C PHE A 64 -10.74 -4.70 6.63
N GLN A 65 -11.07 -3.92 7.66
CA GLN A 65 -11.92 -2.74 7.50
C GLN A 65 -11.25 -1.71 6.57
N LEU A 66 -9.96 -1.44 6.73
CA LEU A 66 -9.24 -0.53 5.85
C LEU A 66 -9.30 -0.99 4.38
N LEU A 67 -9.07 -2.29 4.12
CA LEU A 67 -9.08 -2.88 2.77
C LEU A 67 -10.48 -2.96 2.13
N THR A 68 -11.54 -2.93 2.95
CA THR A 68 -12.94 -3.03 2.50
C THR A 68 -13.67 -1.70 2.50
N GLN A 69 -13.14 -0.69 3.21
CA GLN A 69 -13.60 0.68 3.11
C GLN A 69 -13.41 1.15 1.67
N SER A 70 -14.53 1.51 1.05
CA SER A 70 -14.52 2.09 -0.28
C SER A 70 -13.93 3.48 -0.16
N SER A 71 -12.67 3.67 -0.57
CA SER A 71 -12.29 4.97 -1.11
C SER A 71 -13.21 5.21 -2.31
N PRO A 72 -13.89 6.36 -2.43
CA PRO A 72 -14.47 6.75 -3.71
C PRO A 72 -13.39 6.53 -4.79
N PRO A 73 -13.73 6.03 -5.99
CA PRO A 73 -12.75 5.92 -7.06
C PRO A 73 -12.08 7.29 -7.16
N GLU A 74 -10.76 7.32 -7.01
CA GLU A 74 -10.01 8.54 -7.26
C GLU A 74 -10.40 8.95 -8.69
N PRO A 75 -10.96 10.16 -8.90
CA PRO A 75 -11.23 10.65 -10.24
C PRO A 75 -9.99 10.37 -11.08
N PRO A 76 -10.12 9.88 -12.34
CA PRO A 76 -8.96 9.57 -13.15
C PRO A 76 -8.00 10.75 -13.04
N GLU A 77 -6.81 10.48 -12.52
CA GLU A 77 -5.77 11.50 -12.40
C GLU A 77 -5.70 12.17 -13.77
N PRO A 78 -5.89 13.52 -13.86
CA PRO A 78 -5.89 14.17 -15.16
C PRO A 78 -4.58 13.79 -15.83
N GLU A 79 -4.67 13.19 -17.02
CA GLU A 79 -3.50 12.82 -17.82
C GLU A 79 -2.49 13.98 -17.73
N PRO A 80 -1.21 13.72 -17.45
CA PRO A 80 -0.22 14.79 -17.30
C PRO A 80 -0.34 15.68 -18.52
N THR A 81 -0.88 16.89 -18.34
CA THR A 81 -1.08 17.81 -19.44
C THR A 81 0.26 17.96 -20.11
N PRO A 82 0.37 17.71 -21.44
CA PRO A 82 1.63 17.87 -22.12
C PRO A 82 2.18 19.25 -21.75
N PRO A 83 3.48 19.38 -21.41
CA PRO A 83 4.05 20.68 -21.10
C PRO A 83 3.66 21.65 -22.22
N PRO A 84 3.39 22.94 -21.91
CA PRO A 84 3.05 23.91 -22.93
C PRO A 84 4.05 23.74 -24.06
N VAL A 85 3.56 23.47 -25.28
CA VAL A 85 4.41 23.45 -26.46
C VAL A 85 4.96 24.87 -26.54
N GLU A 86 6.18 25.05 -26.04
CA GLU A 86 6.85 26.33 -26.04
C GLU A 86 7.07 26.67 -27.51
N GLU A 87 6.26 27.59 -28.02
CA GLU A 87 6.41 28.12 -29.37
C GLU A 87 7.79 28.76 -29.46
N ARG A 88 8.76 28.00 -29.96
CA ARG A 88 10.07 28.54 -30.30
C ARG A 88 9.84 29.49 -31.45
N LYS A 89 9.73 30.79 -31.16
CA LYS A 89 9.86 31.86 -32.15
C LYS A 89 11.23 31.70 -32.80
N GLY A 90 11.23 31.01 -33.93
CA GLY A 90 12.43 30.84 -34.74
C GLY A 90 13.01 32.20 -35.11
N CYS A 91 14.33 32.27 -35.15
CA CYS A 91 15.13 33.40 -35.63
C CYS A 91 14.80 33.85 -37.07
N LEU A 92 13.88 33.18 -37.77
CA LEU A 92 13.32 33.60 -39.04
C LEU A 92 12.52 34.91 -38.97
N ALA A 93 11.93 35.24 -37.81
CA ALA A 93 11.20 36.51 -37.64
C ALA A 93 12.12 37.74 -37.75
N SER A 94 13.42 37.61 -37.43
CA SER A 94 14.42 38.67 -37.56
C SER A 94 15.09 38.75 -38.93
N LEU A 95 14.86 37.79 -39.83
CA LEU A 95 15.51 37.73 -41.15
C LEU A 95 14.68 38.34 -42.29
N PHE A 96 13.39 38.62 -42.07
CA PHE A 96 12.47 39.16 -43.09
C PHE A 96 11.82 40.50 -42.72
N GLY A 97 12.36 41.23 -41.75
CA GLY A 97 11.95 42.61 -41.45
C GLY A 97 12.65 43.62 -42.35
N ARG A 98 11.94 44.15 -43.35
CA ARG A 98 12.20 45.47 -43.94
C ARG A 98 11.50 46.54 -43.11
#